data_AF-A0A2Z4LGP8-F1
#
_entry.id   AF-A0A2Z4LGP8-F1
#
_cell.length_a   1.000
_cell.length_b   1.000
_cell.length_c   1.000
_cell.angle_alpha   90.00
_cell.angle_beta   90.00
_cell.angle_gamma   90.00
#
_symmetry.space_group_name_H-M   'P 1'
#
loop_
_entity.id
_entity.type
_entity.pdbx_description
1 polymer ?
#
loop_
_entity_poly.entity_id
_entity_poly.type
_entity_poly.pdbx_seq_one_letter_code
_entity_poly.pdbx_strand_id
1 'polypeptide(L)'
;EKVWGKTASKIYGPLAGEDYKDNQLRFSLLCQAALEAPRVLNLTSNKYFSGPYGEDVVFIANDWHTALLPSYLKAMYQPNGIYKSAKVVFCIHNIAYQGRFAFADFSLLNLPDKFKSSFDFIDGYD
;
A
#
# COMPACT_ATOMS: atom_id res chain seq x y z
N GLU A 1 19.45 -4.85 -11.45
CA GLU A 1 19.67 -5.05 -9.99
C GLU A 1 19.52 -6.53 -9.62
N LYS A 2 20.48 -7.07 -8.86
CA LYS A 2 20.36 -8.39 -8.23
C LYS A 2 19.70 -8.19 -6.87
N VAL A 3 18.52 -8.76 -6.67
CA VAL A 3 17.86 -8.77 -5.36
C VAL A 3 18.38 -9.98 -4.60
N TRP A 4 18.92 -9.77 -3.40
CA TRP A 4 19.45 -10.83 -2.55
C TRP A 4 18.32 -11.50 -1.76
N GLY A 5 17.35 -12.08 -2.49
CA GLY A 5 16.18 -12.76 -1.91
C GLY A 5 16.30 -14.28 -1.99
N LYS A 6 15.62 -15.00 -1.09
CA LYS A 6 15.57 -16.48 -1.08
C LYS A 6 15.04 -17.08 -2.39
N THR A 7 14.21 -16.33 -3.12
CA THR A 7 13.62 -16.75 -4.41
C THR A 7 14.50 -16.42 -5.61
N ALA A 8 15.57 -15.63 -5.43
CA ALA A 8 16.37 -15.00 -6.49
C ALA A 8 15.56 -14.21 -7.55
N SER A 9 14.25 -14.04 -7.36
CA SER A 9 13.39 -13.27 -8.24
C SER A 9 13.57 -11.77 -7.99
N LYS A 10 13.33 -10.97 -9.03
CA LYS A 10 13.21 -9.52 -8.89
C LYS A 10 11.90 -9.18 -8.18
N ILE A 11 11.81 -7.97 -7.62
CA ILE A 11 10.67 -7.56 -6.79
C ILE A 11 9.45 -7.19 -7.65
N TYR A 12 9.66 -6.42 -8.71
CA TYR A 12 8.57 -5.77 -9.46
C TYR A 12 8.22 -6.45 -10.79
N GLY A 13 9.11 -7.29 -11.30
CA GLY A 13 8.90 -7.94 -12.60
C GLY A 13 10.09 -8.79 -13.03
N PRO A 14 9.93 -9.74 -13.97
CA PRO A 14 10.98 -10.70 -14.33
C PRO A 14 12.19 -9.99 -14.98
N LEU A 15 11.93 -8.93 -15.74
CA LEU A 15 12.92 -8.15 -16.48
C LEU A 15 12.80 -6.67 -16.10
N ALA A 16 13.84 -5.88 -16.38
CA ALA A 16 13.74 -4.44 -16.18
C ALA A 16 12.84 -3.86 -17.29
N GLY A 17 11.83 -3.07 -16.93
CA GLY A 17 10.84 -2.54 -17.88
C GLY A 17 9.65 -3.47 -18.16
N GLU A 18 9.62 -4.65 -17.55
CA GLU A 18 8.47 -5.55 -17.61
C GLU A 18 7.99 -5.84 -16.19
N ASP A 19 6.77 -5.39 -15.86
CA ASP A 19 6.16 -5.56 -14.55
C ASP A 19 5.41 -6.89 -14.42
N TYR A 20 5.34 -7.45 -13.20
CA TYR A 20 4.42 -8.55 -12.93
C TYR A 20 2.96 -8.07 -13.01
N LYS A 21 2.10 -8.88 -13.65
CA LYS A 21 0.67 -8.59 -13.81
C LYS A 21 -0.09 -8.49 -12.47
N ASP A 22 0.44 -9.11 -11.41
CA ASP A 22 -0.16 -9.12 -10.09
C ASP A 22 0.29 -7.94 -9.20
N ASN A 23 1.14 -7.03 -9.71
CA ASN A 23 1.68 -5.92 -8.91
C ASN A 23 0.57 -5.09 -8.25
N GLN A 24 -0.49 -4.72 -8.97
CA GLN A 24 -1.60 -3.95 -8.40
C GLN A 24 -2.24 -4.67 -7.21
N LEU A 25 -2.52 -5.97 -7.36
CA LEU A 25 -3.08 -6.79 -6.29
C LEU A 25 -2.10 -6.96 -5.13
N ARG A 26 -0.82 -7.24 -5.41
CA ARG A 26 0.23 -7.42 -4.41
C ARG A 26 0.41 -6.19 -3.53
N PHE A 27 0.49 -5.00 -4.14
CA PHE A 27 0.70 -3.76 -3.41
C PHE A 27 -0.59 -3.26 -2.73
N SER A 28 -1.75 -3.56 -3.29
CA SER A 28 -3.03 -3.43 -2.58
C SER A 28 -3.06 -4.28 -1.31
N LEU A 29 -2.69 -5.57 -1.41
CA LEU A 29 -2.64 -6.49 -0.27
C LEU A 29 -1.61 -6.03 0.77
N LEU A 30 -0.43 -5.57 0.34
CA LEU A 30 0.58 -5.02 1.22
C LEU A 30 0.02 -3.85 2.05
N CYS A 31 -0.68 -2.90 1.43
CA CYS A 31 -1.26 -1.76 2.13
C CYS A 31 -2.33 -2.17 3.15
N GLN A 32 -3.20 -3.12 2.78
CA GLN A 32 -4.23 -3.62 3.69
C GLN A 32 -3.61 -4.37 4.87
N ALA A 33 -2.65 -5.26 4.61
CA ALA A 33 -1.94 -5.98 5.67
C ALA A 33 -1.13 -5.04 6.59
N ALA A 34 -0.53 -3.98 6.04
CA ALA A 34 0.18 -2.96 6.81
C ALA A 34 -0.74 -2.18 7.76
N LEU A 35 -2.03 -2.01 7.43
CA LEU A 35 -3.03 -1.42 8.32
C LEU A 35 -3.51 -2.42 9.39
N GLU A 36 -3.36 -3.72 9.22
CA GLU A 36 -3.72 -4.68 10.28
C GLU A 36 -2.57 -4.92 11.25
N ALA A 37 -1.32 -4.87 10.77
CA ALA A 37 -0.14 -5.22 11.53
C ALA A 37 -0.02 -4.49 12.89
N PRO A 38 -0.24 -3.15 13.02
CA PRO A 38 -0.12 -2.47 14.30
C PRO A 38 -1.15 -2.93 15.34
N ARG A 39 -2.31 -3.44 14.90
CA ARG A 39 -3.40 -3.87 15.79
C ARG A 39 -3.29 -5.34 16.17
N VAL A 40 -2.83 -6.18 15.26
CA VAL A 40 -2.89 -7.64 15.41
C VAL A 40 -1.55 -8.24 15.87
N LEU A 41 -0.41 -7.67 15.45
CA LEU A 41 0.89 -8.24 15.79
C LEU A 41 1.25 -7.90 17.22
N ASN A 42 1.26 -8.91 18.08
CA ASN A 42 1.74 -8.80 19.46
C ASN A 42 3.27 -8.90 19.49
N LEU A 43 3.96 -7.79 19.74
CA LEU A 43 5.42 -7.73 19.76
C LEU A 43 5.91 -7.93 21.18
N THR A 44 6.72 -8.96 21.41
CA THR A 44 7.19 -9.34 22.76
C THR A 44 8.71 -9.42 22.88
N SER A 45 9.44 -9.10 21.80
CA SER A 45 10.89 -9.25 21.71
C SER A 45 11.68 -8.10 22.37
N ASN A 46 11.00 -7.10 22.94
CA ASN A 46 11.63 -5.91 23.53
C ASN A 46 11.37 -5.86 25.05
N LYS A 47 12.40 -5.59 25.85
CA LYS A 47 12.26 -5.48 27.32
C LYS A 47 11.43 -4.29 27.81
N TYR A 48 11.25 -3.28 26.97
CA TYR A 48 10.54 -2.03 27.27
C TYR A 48 9.18 -1.94 26.56
N PHE A 49 8.86 -2.88 25.67
CA PHE A 49 7.62 -2.89 24.92
C PHE A 49 7.13 -4.31 24.73
N SER A 50 5.91 -4.56 25.19
CA SER A 50 5.20 -5.82 24.98
C SER A 50 3.75 -5.50 24.64
N GLY A 51 3.29 -5.93 23.47
CA GLY A 51 1.94 -5.62 23.02
C GLY A 51 1.86 -5.34 21.51
N PRO A 52 0.64 -5.08 21.01
CA PRO A 52 0.44 -4.46 19.71
C PRO A 52 0.85 -2.97 19.75
N TYR A 53 1.26 -2.43 18.60
CA TYR A 53 1.51 -0.99 18.45
C TYR A 53 0.27 -0.13 18.75
N GLY A 54 -0.93 -0.68 18.47
CA GLY A 54 -2.19 0.01 18.67
C GLY A 54 -2.57 0.92 17.50
N GLU A 55 -3.39 1.93 17.80
CA GLU A 55 -4.06 2.77 16.79
C GLU A 55 -3.56 4.21 16.75
N ASP A 56 -2.79 4.65 17.75
CA ASP A 56 -2.20 5.99 17.78
C ASP A 56 -0.83 5.99 17.10
N VAL A 57 -0.85 5.96 15.76
CA VAL A 57 0.34 5.76 14.93
C VAL A 57 0.37 6.73 13.75
N VAL A 58 1.57 6.99 13.24
CA VAL A 58 1.77 7.67 11.96
C VAL A 58 2.33 6.67 10.97
N PHE A 59 1.61 6.47 9.86
CA PHE A 59 2.09 5.66 8.75
C PHE A 59 2.95 6.51 7.81
N ILE A 60 4.11 5.99 7.43
CA ILE A 60 4.95 6.59 6.39
C ILE A 60 4.83 5.72 5.14
N ALA A 61 4.07 6.21 4.15
CA ALA A 61 3.86 5.54 2.88
C ALA A 61 4.93 6.01 1.88
N ASN A 62 5.75 5.08 1.40
CA ASN A 62 6.87 5.29 0.50
C ASN A 62 6.49 4.89 -0.94
N ASP A 63 6.46 5.88 -1.84
CA ASP A 63 6.12 5.76 -3.28
C ASP A 63 4.81 5.02 -3.59
N TRP A 64 4.57 4.79 -4.88
CA TRP A 64 3.35 4.20 -5.42
C TRP A 64 2.98 2.84 -4.79
N HIS A 65 3.99 2.03 -4.42
CA HIS A 65 3.80 0.71 -3.80
C HIS A 65 2.95 0.76 -2.52
N THR A 66 2.94 1.90 -1.81
CA THR A 66 2.15 2.09 -0.58
C THR A 66 1.14 3.23 -0.67
N ALA A 67 0.95 3.80 -1.87
CA ALA A 67 0.07 4.95 -2.09
C ALA A 67 -1.43 4.67 -1.84
N LEU A 68 -1.84 3.40 -1.79
CA LEU A 68 -3.22 3.00 -1.48
C LEU A 68 -3.55 3.05 0.02
N LEU A 69 -2.53 2.99 0.90
CA LEU A 69 -2.71 3.00 2.35
C LEU A 69 -3.60 4.17 2.86
N PRO A 70 -3.37 5.44 2.48
CA PRO A 70 -4.24 6.54 2.92
C PRO A 70 -5.69 6.40 2.45
N SER A 71 -5.92 5.83 1.25
CA SER A 71 -7.26 5.56 0.74
C SER A 71 -7.96 4.51 1.59
N TYR A 72 -7.30 3.40 1.89
CA TYR A 72 -7.87 2.37 2.78
C TYR A 72 -8.15 2.89 4.19
N LEU A 73 -7.20 3.61 4.78
CA LEU A 73 -7.35 4.20 6.11
C LEU A 73 -8.62 5.05 6.20
N LYS A 74 -8.81 5.98 5.24
CA LYS A 74 -9.97 6.88 5.22
C LYS A 74 -11.27 6.20 4.79
N ALA A 75 -11.20 5.26 3.85
CA ALA A 75 -12.38 4.64 3.26
C ALA A 75 -12.99 3.56 4.15
N MET A 76 -12.15 2.80 4.85
CA MET A 76 -12.56 1.54 5.50
C MET A 76 -12.34 1.53 7.01
N TYR A 77 -11.31 2.18 7.54
CA TYR A 77 -10.96 2.07 8.97
C TYR A 77 -11.56 3.21 9.80
N GLN A 78 -11.29 4.46 9.41
CA GLN A 78 -11.74 5.65 10.16
C GLN A 78 -13.26 5.75 10.30
N PRO A 79 -14.09 5.44 9.27
CA PRO A 79 -15.55 5.44 9.41
C PRO A 79 -16.07 4.42 10.43
N ASN A 80 -15.32 3.33 10.64
CA ASN A 80 -15.65 2.27 11.62
C ASN A 80 -15.04 2.56 13.01
N GLY A 81 -14.51 3.77 13.22
CA GLY A 81 -13.95 4.20 14.48
C GLY A 81 -12.57 3.61 14.82
N ILE A 82 -11.89 3.03 13.83
CA ILE A 82 -10.54 2.49 13.94
C ILE A 82 -9.54 3.54 13.44
N TYR A 83 -8.37 3.66 14.06
CA TYR A 83 -7.32 4.60 13.64
C TYR A 83 -7.78 6.07 13.60
N LYS A 84 -8.61 6.49 14.55
CA LYS A 84 -9.22 7.83 14.58
C LYS A 84 -8.19 8.97 14.59
N SER A 85 -7.10 8.82 15.36
CA SER A 85 -6.03 9.81 15.44
C SER A 85 -4.95 9.62 14.38
N ALA A 86 -4.84 8.42 13.79
CA ALA A 86 -3.74 8.06 12.91
C ALA A 86 -3.65 8.98 11.69
N LYS A 87 -2.41 9.25 11.27
CA LYS A 87 -2.08 10.07 10.09
C LYS A 87 -1.20 9.31 9.14
N VAL A 88 -1.16 9.79 7.89
CA VAL A 88 -0.28 9.26 6.85
C VAL A 88 0.62 10.39 6.35
N VAL A 89 1.91 10.13 6.30
CA VAL A 89 2.91 10.93 5.57
C VAL A 89 3.24 10.18 4.30
N PHE A 90 3.17 10.85 3.16
CA PHE A 90 3.52 10.27 1.87
C PHE A 90 4.90 10.77 1.43
N CYS A 91 5.82 9.83 1.20
CA CYS A 91 7.20 10.08 0.81
C CYS A 91 7.41 9.67 -0.64
N ILE A 92 7.72 10.64 -1.50
CA ILE A 92 8.03 10.44 -2.91
C ILE A 92 9.54 10.38 -3.06
N HIS A 93 10.08 9.22 -3.45
CA HIS A 93 11.50 9.07 -3.80
C HIS A 93 11.71 9.19 -5.30
N ASN A 94 10.71 8.83 -6.12
CA ASN A 94 10.81 8.93 -7.56
C ASN A 94 9.47 9.22 -8.24
N ILE A 95 9.35 10.41 -8.83
CA ILE A 95 8.12 10.89 -9.46
C ILE A 95 7.77 10.16 -10.78
N ALA A 96 8.74 9.48 -11.40
CA ALA A 96 8.53 8.76 -12.65
C ALA A 96 7.69 7.48 -12.46
N TYR A 97 7.69 6.89 -11.27
CA TYR A 97 6.96 5.65 -10.97
C TYR A 97 5.70 5.95 -10.17
N GLN A 98 4.54 5.88 -10.83
CA GLN A 98 3.27 6.33 -10.26
C GLN A 98 2.27 5.21 -9.97
N GLY A 99 2.58 3.96 -10.35
CA GLY A 99 1.64 2.84 -10.19
C GLY A 99 0.38 3.02 -11.03
N ARG A 100 0.56 3.32 -12.32
CA ARG A 100 -0.53 3.50 -13.29
C ARG A 100 -1.01 2.13 -13.76
N PHE A 101 -2.28 1.81 -13.52
CA PHE A 101 -2.90 0.54 -13.91
C PHE A 101 -4.21 0.79 -14.64
N ALA A 102 -4.65 -0.16 -15.47
CA ALA A 102 -5.87 0.01 -16.26
C ALA A 102 -7.08 0.30 -15.35
N PHE A 103 -7.93 1.22 -15.77
CA PHE A 103 -9.14 1.58 -15.02
C PHE A 103 -10.09 0.39 -14.78
N ALA A 104 -10.07 -0.59 -15.70
CA ALA A 104 -10.79 -1.85 -15.58
C ALA A 104 -10.34 -2.70 -14.37
N ASP A 105 -9.08 -2.57 -13.96
CA ASP A 105 -8.49 -3.35 -12.88
C ASP A 105 -8.80 -2.78 -11.48
N PHE A 106 -9.57 -1.69 -11.38
CA PHE A 106 -9.95 -1.08 -10.10
C PHE A 106 -10.59 -2.09 -9.13
N SER A 107 -11.34 -3.08 -9.64
CA SER A 107 -11.97 -4.12 -8.80
C SER A 107 -10.96 -4.95 -8.00
N LEU A 108 -9.69 -4.99 -8.41
CA LEU A 108 -8.61 -5.66 -7.66
C LEU A 108 -8.25 -4.94 -6.35
N LEU A 109 -8.63 -3.67 -6.21
CA LEU A 109 -8.27 -2.85 -5.06
C LEU A 109 -9.19 -3.08 -3.85
N ASN A 110 -10.33 -3.74 -3.99
CA ASN A 110 -11.29 -3.89 -2.89
C ASN A 110 -11.67 -2.53 -2.23
N LEU A 111 -11.62 -1.45 -3.01
CA LEU A 111 -12.05 -0.11 -2.59
C LEU A 111 -13.51 0.10 -2.98
N PRO A 112 -14.30 0.86 -2.19
CA PRO A 112 -15.65 1.23 -2.57
C PRO A 112 -15.68 1.98 -3.92
N ASP A 113 -16.64 1.65 -4.78
CA ASP A 113 -16.77 2.21 -6.14
C ASP A 113 -16.84 3.74 -6.19
N LYS A 114 -17.30 4.39 -5.12
CA LYS A 114 -17.29 5.86 -4.99
C LYS A 114 -15.90 6.49 -5.12
N PHE A 115 -14.84 5.71 -4.93
CA PHE A 115 -13.45 6.17 -5.12
C PHE A 115 -12.91 5.86 -6.51
N LYS A 116 -13.61 5.09 -7.34
CA LYS A 116 -13.12 4.61 -8.63
C LYS A 116 -12.67 5.75 -9.54
N SER A 117 -13.44 6.82 -9.62
CA SER A 117 -13.10 8.00 -10.43
C SER A 117 -11.83 8.71 -9.99
N SER A 118 -11.37 8.54 -8.75
CA SER A 118 -10.09 9.10 -8.27
C SER A 118 -8.86 8.37 -8.82
N PHE A 119 -9.06 7.20 -9.43
CA PHE A 119 -8.01 6.38 -10.07
C PHE A 119 -8.04 6.48 -11.59
N ASP A 120 -8.93 7.30 -12.13
CA ASP A 120 -8.90 7.64 -13.55
C ASP A 120 -7.68 8.53 -13.82
N PHE A 121 -6.93 8.23 -14.88
CA PHE A 121 -5.79 9.04 -15.30
C PHE A 121 -5.73 9.11 -16.81
N ILE A 122 -5.22 10.23 -17.29
CA ILE A 122 -4.92 10.48 -18.71
C ILE A 122 -3.39 10.47 -18.81
N ASP A 123 -2.82 9.56 -19.59
CA ASP A 123 -1.37 9.49 -19.81
C ASP A 123 -0.89 10.39 -20.96
N GLY A 124 -1.81 11.11 -21.60
CA GLY A 124 -1.52 12.09 -22.66
C GLY A 124 -1.25 11.45 -24.02
N TYR A 125 -1.51 10.15 -24.17
CA TYR A 125 -1.50 9.44 -25.44
C TYR A 125 -2.93 8.98 -25.75
N ASP A 126 -3.57 9.63 -26.74
CA ASP A 126 -4.79 9.12 -27.37
C ASP A 126 -4.49 7.95 -28.32
#